data_AF-A0A966DYM5-F1
#
_entry.id   AF-A0A966DYM5-F1
#
_cell.length_a   1.000
_cell.length_b   1.000
_cell.length_c   1.000
_cell.angle_alpha   90.00
_cell.angle_beta   90.00
_cell.angle_gamma   90.00
#
_symmetry.space_group_name_H-M   'P 1'
#
loop_
_entity.id
_entity.type
_entity.pdbx_description
1 polymer ?
#
loop_
_entity_poly.entity_id
_entity_poly.type
_entity_poly.pdbx_seq_one_letter_code
_entity_poly.pdbx_strand_id
1 'polypeptide(L)'
;MNRKSMTPDEAMRLAGEYVKKGNPGAAAGLYQSILAHLPQHRQAREALQTLQQSAGLQNSMRDDLAGLLQLYQAGNLERATSEAQRLCDVYPDQPLPPNILGAIEATRGNHLKAVEYYQRALAIQPDFLGALNNLGVACERLGRYDEAIDCFRRVLAGRSDDAQVHSNLGSALRHTGQLPAAVESYRRSLSLRPSDARTHVHLGLALREMSRLREAIAAFTDALRYAPDLADAHEFIGDASVDLAQRETAEPWYRKSIMLAPDRAGAHFKLGKVLLEQGQRGEAVASLERALELEPDCAETRHFLAAAQSGISDTAPREYVSTLFDGYAARFDEHLVKGLEYTAPKQLWQLVSDAGVIAAPVERAIDLGCGTGLVGVAFRGLCQHLVGVDLSAKMIDQATRKQVYDALHEGDVVDFLQQTDQTFDLFLSADTLIYIGYLSPLLQAIGARSRQGSLLAFTTESAIGTDVELRPSGRFAQSREYVLKTAADAGFELLHFEEMNLRKEGLKWIPGGYYLMVFRG
;
A
#
# COMPACT_ATOMS: atom_id res chain seq x y z
N MET A 1 77.55 -12.79 22.04
CA MET A 1 76.56 -11.70 22.14
C MET A 1 75.79 -11.87 23.45
N ASN A 2 76.12 -11.08 24.47
CA ASN A 2 75.44 -11.07 25.77
C ASN A 2 73.98 -10.61 25.60
N ARG A 3 73.01 -11.53 25.64
CA ARG A 3 71.63 -11.15 26.00
C ARG A 3 71.66 -10.85 27.49
N LYS A 4 71.52 -9.58 27.89
CA LYS A 4 71.21 -9.21 29.28
C LYS A 4 70.00 -10.06 29.70
N SER A 5 70.17 -10.96 30.66
CA SER A 5 69.06 -11.71 31.23
C SER A 5 68.14 -10.71 31.92
N MET A 6 66.92 -10.61 31.42
CA MET A 6 65.88 -9.76 32.00
C MET A 6 65.63 -10.20 33.45
N THR A 7 65.60 -9.25 34.37
CA THR A 7 65.30 -9.53 35.78
C THR A 7 63.83 -9.94 35.94
N PRO A 8 63.46 -10.68 37.00
CA PRO A 8 62.06 -11.07 37.26
C PRO A 8 61.08 -9.88 37.27
N ASP A 9 61.50 -8.73 37.82
CA ASP A 9 60.68 -7.52 37.87
C ASP A 9 60.48 -6.89 36.48
N GLU A 10 61.53 -6.85 35.65
CA GLU A 10 61.42 -6.41 34.26
C GLU A 10 60.52 -7.34 33.44
N ALA A 11 60.59 -8.65 33.69
CA ALA A 11 59.76 -9.66 33.05
C ALA A 11 58.29 -9.54 33.47
N MET A 12 58.01 -9.29 34.75
CA MET A 12 56.65 -9.05 35.28
C MET A 12 56.03 -7.80 34.65
N ARG A 13 56.79 -6.70 34.54
CA ARG A 13 56.32 -5.45 33.92
C ARG A 13 55.98 -5.66 32.44
N LEU A 14 56.86 -6.33 31.70
CA LEU A 14 56.64 -6.62 30.27
C LEU A 14 55.44 -7.56 30.06
N ALA A 15 55.26 -8.57 30.93
CA ALA A 15 54.09 -9.43 30.89
C ALA A 15 52.78 -8.64 31.11
N GLY A 16 52.77 -7.69 32.04
CA GLY A 16 51.65 -6.78 32.24
C GLY A 16 51.34 -5.91 31.02
N GLU A 17 52.36 -5.45 30.29
CA GLU A 17 52.16 -4.74 29.02
C GLU A 17 51.55 -5.62 27.94
N TYR A 18 51.97 -6.89 27.84
CA TYR A 18 51.38 -7.84 26.89
C TYR A 18 49.90 -8.11 27.19
N VAL A 19 49.51 -8.21 28.47
CA VAL A 19 48.09 -8.31 28.86
C VAL A 19 47.31 -7.07 28.40
N LYS A 20 47.82 -5.87 28.67
CA LYS A 20 47.18 -4.61 28.24
C LYS A 20 47.05 -4.47 26.72
N LYS A 21 48.00 -5.04 25.98
CA LYS A 21 48.02 -5.06 24.50
C LYS A 21 47.22 -6.22 23.90
N GLY A 22 46.48 -6.99 24.71
CA GLY A 22 45.66 -8.10 24.23
C GLY A 22 46.46 -9.31 23.75
N ASN A 23 47.69 -9.50 24.22
CA ASN A 23 48.53 -10.65 23.90
C ASN A 23 48.77 -11.55 25.12
N PRO A 24 47.74 -12.29 25.58
CA PRO A 24 47.82 -13.10 26.77
C PRO A 24 48.79 -14.29 26.63
N GLY A 25 49.05 -14.77 25.40
CA GLY A 25 50.01 -15.85 25.15
C GLY A 25 51.46 -15.43 25.43
N ALA A 26 51.85 -14.23 24.99
CA ALA A 26 53.17 -13.67 25.29
C ALA A 26 53.32 -13.38 26.79
N ALA A 27 52.26 -12.87 27.44
CA ALA A 27 52.25 -12.67 28.89
C ALA A 27 52.39 -13.99 29.67
N ALA A 28 51.65 -15.03 29.28
CA ALA A 28 51.73 -16.36 29.90
C ALA A 28 53.13 -16.97 29.80
N GLY A 29 53.78 -16.85 28.63
CA GLY A 29 55.14 -17.34 28.42
C GLY A 29 56.17 -16.64 29.32
N LEU A 30 56.00 -15.34 29.59
CA LEU A 30 56.85 -14.60 30.54
C LEU A 30 56.62 -15.03 31.99
N TYR A 31 55.37 -15.19 32.43
CA TYR A 31 55.08 -15.70 33.77
C TYR A 31 55.62 -17.12 33.98
N GLN A 32 55.49 -18.00 33.00
CA GLN A 32 56.06 -19.35 33.03
C GLN A 32 57.60 -19.33 33.10
N SER A 33 58.24 -18.43 32.33
CA SER A 33 59.70 -18.25 32.38
C SER A 33 60.19 -17.79 33.76
N ILE A 34 59.48 -16.86 34.40
CA ILE A 34 59.77 -16.44 35.79
C ILE A 34 59.65 -17.64 36.74
N LEU A 35 58.56 -18.41 36.65
CA LEU A 35 58.30 -19.55 37.54
C LEU A 35 59.27 -20.72 37.31
N ALA A 36 59.84 -20.87 36.11
CA ALA A 36 60.86 -21.87 35.82
C ALA A 36 62.18 -21.59 36.58
N HIS A 37 62.53 -20.31 36.79
CA HIS A 37 63.75 -19.89 37.49
C HIS A 37 63.51 -19.59 38.98
N LEU A 38 62.30 -19.13 39.33
CA LEU A 38 61.88 -18.79 40.69
C LEU A 38 60.52 -19.43 40.99
N PRO A 39 60.50 -20.74 41.33
CA PRO A 39 59.24 -21.48 41.51
C PRO A 39 58.33 -20.89 42.58
N GLN A 40 58.87 -20.19 43.58
CA GLN A 40 58.12 -19.59 44.70
C GLN A 40 57.62 -18.15 44.44
N HIS A 41 57.80 -17.61 43.23
CA HIS A 41 57.43 -16.22 42.91
C HIS A 41 55.91 -16.02 42.89
N ARG A 42 55.34 -15.54 44.01
CA ARG A 42 53.88 -15.43 44.24
C ARG A 42 53.13 -14.67 43.14
N GLN A 43 53.58 -13.46 42.79
CA GLN A 43 52.86 -12.59 41.84
C GLN A 43 52.76 -13.17 40.42
N ALA A 44 53.82 -13.81 39.92
CA ALA A 44 53.84 -14.45 38.61
C ALA A 44 52.90 -15.66 38.56
N ARG A 45 52.80 -16.41 39.67
CA ARG A 45 51.88 -17.55 39.80
C ARG A 45 50.42 -17.09 39.82
N GLU A 46 50.11 -16.09 40.63
CA GLU A 46 48.76 -15.50 40.70
C GLU A 46 48.35 -14.92 39.35
N ALA A 47 49.21 -14.13 38.71
CA ALA A 47 48.93 -13.52 37.41
C ALA A 47 48.73 -14.57 36.28
N LEU A 48 49.52 -15.64 36.27
CA LEU A 48 49.34 -16.74 35.32
C LEU A 48 48.03 -17.48 35.57
N GLN A 49 47.67 -17.72 36.83
CA GLN A 49 46.42 -18.39 37.20
C GLN A 49 45.20 -17.54 36.80
N THR A 50 45.21 -16.23 37.07
CA THR A 50 44.14 -15.31 36.64
C THR A 50 43.99 -15.29 35.13
N LEU A 51 45.11 -15.27 34.39
CA LEU A 51 45.11 -15.26 32.93
C LEU A 51 44.58 -16.59 32.35
N GLN A 52 44.95 -17.72 32.95
CA GLN A 52 44.41 -19.04 32.59
C GLN A 52 42.91 -19.18 32.91
N GLN A 53 42.45 -18.64 34.05
CA GLN A 53 41.04 -18.63 34.43
C GLN A 53 40.21 -17.76 33.48
N SER A 54 40.70 -16.55 33.14
CA SER A 54 40.06 -15.68 32.17
C SER A 54 39.97 -16.32 30.78
N ALA A 55 41.02 -17.00 30.33
CA ALA A 55 41.02 -17.73 29.07
C ALA A 55 40.04 -18.93 29.10
N GLY A 56 39.98 -19.64 30.23
CA GLY A 56 39.03 -20.73 30.44
C GLY A 56 37.56 -20.25 30.39
N LEU A 57 37.25 -19.14 31.05
CA LEU A 57 35.92 -18.53 31.01
C LEU A 57 35.54 -18.04 29.61
N GLN A 58 36.48 -17.43 28.87
CA GLN A 58 36.24 -17.01 27.49
C GLN A 58 35.99 -18.19 26.54
N ASN A 59 36.71 -19.30 26.73
CA ASN A 59 36.48 -20.51 25.95
C ASN A 59 35.11 -21.14 26.29
N SER A 60 34.78 -21.25 27.58
CA SER A 60 33.46 -21.74 28.03
C SER A 60 32.31 -20.89 27.45
N MET A 61 32.42 -19.56 27.52
CA MET A 61 31.42 -18.65 26.96
C MET A 61 31.28 -18.84 25.44
N ARG A 62 32.39 -18.98 24.71
CA ARG A 62 32.35 -19.22 23.28
C ARG A 62 31.64 -20.53 22.94
N ASP A 63 31.93 -21.60 23.68
CA ASP A 63 31.34 -22.93 23.48
C ASP A 63 29.84 -22.92 23.81
N ASP A 64 29.45 -22.28 24.91
CA ASP A 64 28.04 -22.08 25.32
C ASP A 64 27.26 -21.32 24.23
N LEU A 65 27.80 -20.18 23.75
CA LEU A 65 27.16 -19.36 22.72
C LEU A 65 27.08 -20.08 21.36
N ALA A 66 28.10 -20.87 21.01
CA ALA A 66 28.07 -21.70 19.81
C ALA A 66 27.02 -22.81 19.92
N GLY A 67 26.90 -23.45 21.11
CA GLY A 67 25.87 -24.44 21.40
C GLY A 67 24.46 -23.85 21.28
N LEU A 68 24.24 -22.63 21.79
CA LEU A 68 22.97 -21.93 21.62
C LEU A 68 22.63 -21.69 20.14
N LEU A 69 23.59 -21.21 19.34
CA LEU A 69 23.39 -21.00 17.90
C LEU A 69 23.02 -22.30 17.19
N GLN A 70 23.68 -23.41 17.53
CA GLN A 70 23.39 -24.71 16.95
C GLN A 70 21.98 -25.19 17.30
N LEU A 71 21.55 -25.03 18.56
CA LEU A 71 20.18 -25.37 18.97
C LEU A 71 19.13 -24.58 18.19
N TYR A 72 19.37 -23.27 18.02
CA TYR A 72 18.49 -22.39 17.26
C TYR A 72 18.44 -22.77 15.78
N GLN A 73 19.60 -22.98 15.14
CA GLN A 73 19.69 -23.39 13.73
C GLN A 73 19.08 -24.76 13.45
N ALA A 74 19.14 -25.67 14.42
CA ALA A 74 18.50 -26.98 14.35
C ALA A 74 16.97 -26.93 14.55
N GLY A 75 16.39 -25.75 14.78
CA GLY A 75 14.94 -25.59 15.03
C GLY A 75 14.49 -26.11 16.38
N ASN A 76 15.41 -26.40 17.31
CA ASN A 76 15.07 -26.87 18.65
C ASN A 76 14.72 -25.68 19.56
N LEU A 77 13.61 -25.02 19.24
CA LEU A 77 13.26 -23.72 19.81
C LEU A 77 13.05 -23.76 21.33
N GLU A 78 12.52 -24.85 21.87
CA GLU A 78 12.33 -24.99 23.32
C GLU A 78 13.67 -25.04 24.06
N ARG A 79 14.58 -25.93 23.63
CA ARG A 79 15.92 -26.01 24.26
C ARG A 79 16.72 -24.75 24.03
N ALA A 80 16.64 -24.15 22.85
CA ALA A 80 17.28 -22.87 22.56
C ALA A 80 16.72 -21.74 23.46
N THR A 81 15.42 -21.76 23.78
CA THR A 81 14.82 -20.78 24.69
C THR A 81 15.40 -20.93 26.10
N SER A 82 15.35 -22.14 26.67
CA SER A 82 15.86 -22.40 28.02
C SER A 82 17.35 -22.09 28.12
N GLU A 83 18.12 -22.46 27.10
CA GLU A 83 19.55 -22.19 27.07
C GLU A 83 19.84 -20.70 26.92
N ALA A 84 19.15 -19.98 26.04
CA ALA A 84 19.33 -18.54 25.90
C ALA A 84 18.95 -17.79 27.19
N GLN A 85 17.94 -18.23 27.93
CA GLN A 85 17.58 -17.66 29.25
C GLN A 85 18.70 -17.89 30.26
N ARG A 86 19.19 -19.13 30.38
CA ARG A 86 20.36 -19.46 31.22
C ARG A 86 21.55 -18.58 30.85
N LEU A 87 21.84 -18.41 29.56
CA LEU A 87 22.99 -17.63 29.09
C LEU A 87 22.80 -16.11 29.28
N CYS A 88 21.56 -15.60 29.34
CA CYS A 88 21.32 -14.22 29.78
C CYS A 88 21.75 -14.01 31.23
N ASP A 89 21.55 -15.00 32.10
CA ASP A 89 21.93 -14.92 33.52
C ASP A 89 23.44 -15.12 33.71
N VAL A 90 24.05 -16.05 32.96
CA VAL A 90 25.48 -16.39 33.07
C VAL A 90 26.36 -15.34 32.37
N TYR A 91 25.89 -14.77 31.25
CA TYR A 91 26.62 -13.81 30.44
C TYR A 91 25.76 -12.57 30.10
N PRO A 92 25.42 -11.72 31.08
CA PRO A 92 24.49 -10.59 30.90
C PRO A 92 24.99 -9.53 29.91
N ASP A 93 26.30 -9.43 29.69
CA ASP A 93 26.93 -8.49 28.76
C ASP A 93 27.06 -9.05 27.33
N GLN A 94 26.47 -10.22 27.04
CA GLN A 94 26.45 -10.79 25.70
C GLN A 94 25.14 -10.47 24.98
N PRO A 95 25.18 -9.83 23.79
CA PRO A 95 23.95 -9.46 23.08
C PRO A 95 23.33 -10.63 22.32
N LEU A 96 24.07 -11.73 22.13
CA LEU A 96 23.61 -12.88 21.34
C LEU A 96 22.42 -13.62 21.99
N PRO A 97 22.44 -14.01 23.28
CA PRO A 97 21.30 -14.69 23.91
C PRO A 97 19.96 -13.93 23.81
N PRO A 98 19.87 -12.63 24.17
CA PRO A 98 18.63 -11.89 23.98
C PRO A 98 18.25 -11.77 22.50
N ASN A 99 19.19 -11.60 21.57
CA ASN A 99 18.87 -11.62 20.14
C ASN A 99 18.28 -12.97 19.67
N ILE A 100 18.78 -14.10 20.18
CA ILE A 100 18.21 -15.43 19.85
C ILE A 100 16.82 -15.60 20.45
N LEU A 101 16.58 -15.13 21.69
CA LEU A 101 15.23 -15.10 22.27
C LEU A 101 14.27 -14.28 21.41
N GLY A 102 14.71 -13.12 20.92
CA GLY A 102 13.92 -12.31 20.00
C GLY A 102 13.57 -13.05 18.71
N ALA A 103 14.55 -13.74 18.11
CA ALA A 103 14.35 -14.53 16.89
C ALA A 103 13.39 -15.72 17.08
N ILE A 104 13.45 -16.37 18.24
CA ILE A 104 12.51 -17.43 18.61
C ILE A 104 11.09 -16.86 18.74
N GLU A 105 10.91 -15.73 19.44
CA GLU A 105 9.59 -15.10 19.59
C GLU A 105 9.03 -14.60 18.25
N ALA A 106 9.88 -14.06 17.37
CA ALA A 106 9.49 -13.68 16.01
C ALA A 106 9.02 -14.89 15.20
N THR A 107 9.68 -16.04 15.34
CA THR A 107 9.28 -17.30 14.68
C THR A 107 7.93 -17.81 15.20
N ARG A 108 7.60 -17.54 16.47
CA ARG A 108 6.30 -17.82 17.08
C ARG A 108 5.21 -16.80 16.74
N GLY A 109 5.53 -15.75 15.98
CA GLY A 109 4.61 -14.64 15.66
C GLY A 109 4.48 -13.58 16.76
N ASN A 110 5.21 -13.71 17.86
CA ASN A 110 5.18 -12.76 18.98
C ASN A 110 6.10 -11.55 18.70
N HIS A 111 5.78 -10.77 17.68
CA HIS A 111 6.64 -9.68 17.20
C HIS A 111 6.88 -8.56 18.23
N LEU A 112 5.90 -8.26 19.08
CA LEU A 112 6.07 -7.29 20.18
C LEU A 112 7.16 -7.74 21.16
N LYS A 113 7.13 -9.01 21.58
CA LYS A 113 8.13 -9.57 22.49
C LYS A 113 9.50 -9.73 21.83
N ALA A 114 9.51 -10.02 20.52
CA ALA A 114 10.74 -10.03 19.74
C ALA A 114 11.45 -8.67 19.77
N VAL A 115 10.71 -7.58 19.58
CA VAL A 115 11.22 -6.20 19.68
C VAL A 115 11.88 -5.95 21.04
N GLU A 116 11.23 -6.31 22.14
CA GLU A 116 11.80 -6.13 23.49
C GLU A 116 13.15 -6.83 23.64
N TYR A 117 13.26 -8.06 23.17
CA TYR A 117 14.50 -8.83 23.22
C TYR A 117 15.60 -8.27 22.31
N TYR A 118 15.27 -7.80 21.10
CA TYR A 118 16.25 -7.15 20.24
C TYR A 118 16.72 -5.82 20.83
N GLN A 119 15.83 -5.03 21.43
CA GLN A 119 16.19 -3.80 22.12
C GLN A 119 17.11 -4.09 23.32
N ARG A 120 16.90 -5.18 24.07
CA ARG A 120 17.84 -5.62 25.10
C ARG A 120 19.21 -5.96 24.54
N ALA A 121 19.29 -6.67 23.42
CA ALA A 121 20.56 -6.95 22.75
C ALA A 121 21.28 -5.66 22.31
N LEU A 122 20.52 -4.67 21.81
CA LEU A 122 21.05 -3.37 21.39
C LEU A 122 21.42 -2.44 22.55
N ALA A 123 20.79 -2.61 23.72
CA ALA A 123 21.19 -1.91 24.93
C ALA A 123 22.58 -2.38 25.42
N ILE A 124 22.90 -3.66 25.20
CA ILE A 124 24.22 -4.26 25.48
C ILE A 124 25.24 -3.82 24.43
N GLN A 125 24.90 -3.96 23.15
CA GLN A 125 25.77 -3.59 22.02
C GLN A 125 24.96 -2.82 20.95
N PRO A 126 25.03 -1.47 20.93
CA PRO A 126 24.23 -0.65 20.03
C PRO A 126 24.41 -0.95 18.54
N ASP A 127 25.62 -1.32 18.12
CA ASP A 127 25.95 -1.62 16.71
C ASP A 127 25.91 -3.12 16.41
N PHE A 128 25.15 -3.90 17.17
CA PHE A 128 24.97 -5.32 16.90
C PHE A 128 24.07 -5.52 15.67
N LEU A 129 24.69 -5.55 14.49
CA LEU A 129 24.01 -5.54 13.18
C LEU A 129 22.94 -6.63 13.04
N GLY A 130 23.17 -7.81 13.63
CA GLY A 130 22.19 -8.90 13.63
C GLY A 130 20.89 -8.52 14.34
N ALA A 131 20.99 -7.90 15.53
CA ALA A 131 19.82 -7.43 16.27
C ALA A 131 19.16 -6.22 15.60
N LEU A 132 19.93 -5.31 14.98
CA LEU A 132 19.36 -4.20 14.20
C LEU A 132 18.52 -4.70 13.02
N ASN A 133 19.05 -5.63 12.22
CA ASN A 133 18.30 -6.20 11.10
C ASN A 133 17.02 -6.91 11.59
N ASN A 134 17.14 -7.73 12.64
CA ASN A 134 15.99 -8.45 13.19
C ASN A 134 14.94 -7.52 13.81
N LEU A 135 15.37 -6.46 14.50
CA LEU A 135 14.49 -5.40 15.01
C LEU A 135 13.78 -4.71 13.86
N GLY A 136 14.49 -4.35 12.79
CA GLY A 136 13.88 -3.72 11.61
C GLY A 136 12.79 -4.59 10.98
N VAL A 137 13.05 -5.88 10.81
CA VAL A 137 12.05 -6.84 10.28
C VAL A 137 10.85 -6.99 11.23
N ALA A 138 11.07 -7.04 12.55
CA ALA A 138 9.99 -7.11 13.52
C ALA A 138 9.13 -5.82 13.54
N CYS A 139 9.77 -4.65 13.44
CA CYS A 139 9.09 -3.37 13.32
C CYS A 139 8.24 -3.29 12.04
N GLU A 140 8.76 -3.76 10.90
CA GLU A 140 8.00 -3.84 9.65
C GLU A 140 6.74 -4.71 9.79
N ARG A 141 6.84 -5.88 10.44
CA ARG A 141 5.69 -6.76 10.73
C ARG A 141 4.65 -6.13 11.66
N LEU A 142 5.05 -5.17 12.48
CA LEU A 142 4.18 -4.40 13.36
C LEU A 142 3.66 -3.10 12.72
N GLY A 143 4.01 -2.82 11.46
CA GLY A 143 3.66 -1.55 10.78
C GLY A 143 4.45 -0.33 11.29
N ARG A 144 5.50 -0.53 12.09
CA ARG A 144 6.39 0.53 12.63
C ARG A 144 7.48 0.85 11.59
N TYR A 145 7.08 1.35 10.44
CA TYR A 145 7.96 1.48 9.27
C TYR A 145 9.11 2.46 9.46
N ASP A 146 8.91 3.59 10.14
CA ASP A 146 9.99 4.57 10.38
C ASP A 146 11.12 4.00 11.25
N GLU A 147 10.77 3.22 12.26
CA GLU A 147 11.76 2.51 13.09
C GLU A 147 12.48 1.40 12.33
N ALA A 148 11.77 0.71 11.44
CA ALA A 148 12.39 -0.27 10.54
C ALA A 148 13.40 0.40 9.60
N ILE A 149 13.06 1.56 9.03
CA ILE A 149 13.95 2.35 8.16
C ILE A 149 15.23 2.76 8.91
N ASP A 150 15.12 3.26 10.14
CA ASP A 150 16.30 3.62 10.96
C ASP A 150 17.20 2.40 11.20
N CYS A 151 16.61 1.28 11.60
CA CYS A 151 17.35 0.04 11.84
C CYS A 151 18.11 -0.42 10.57
N PHE A 152 17.44 -0.47 9.42
CA PHE A 152 18.09 -0.90 8.18
C PHE A 152 19.18 0.07 7.70
N ARG A 153 18.99 1.38 7.86
CA ARG A 153 20.03 2.39 7.55
C ARG A 153 21.26 2.20 8.43
N ARG A 154 21.09 1.92 9.72
CA ARG A 154 22.20 1.63 10.64
C ARG A 154 22.92 0.33 10.28
N VAL A 155 22.20 -0.70 9.85
CA VAL A 155 22.84 -1.92 9.33
C VAL A 155 23.68 -1.60 8.09
N LEU A 156 23.15 -0.82 7.15
CA LEU A 156 23.86 -0.44 5.92
C LEU A 156 25.05 0.51 6.16
N ALA A 157 25.04 1.30 7.23
CA ALA A 157 26.20 2.09 7.64
C ALA A 157 27.37 1.21 8.10
N GLY A 158 27.09 0.06 8.73
CA GLY A 158 28.11 -0.93 9.12
C GLY A 158 28.45 -1.93 8.00
N ARG A 159 27.49 -2.25 7.12
CA ARG A 159 27.63 -3.17 6.00
C ARG A 159 26.87 -2.66 4.77
N SER A 160 27.54 -1.88 3.93
CA SER A 160 26.93 -1.22 2.77
C SER A 160 26.40 -2.17 1.69
N ASP A 161 26.99 -3.37 1.59
CA ASP A 161 26.71 -4.35 0.54
C ASP A 161 25.91 -5.56 1.06
N ASP A 162 24.76 -5.30 1.68
CA ASP A 162 23.80 -6.32 2.08
C ASP A 162 22.51 -6.23 1.24
N ALA A 163 22.39 -7.12 0.26
CA ALA A 163 21.25 -7.16 -0.66
C ALA A 163 19.90 -7.30 0.09
N GLN A 164 19.85 -8.15 1.11
CA GLN A 164 18.61 -8.39 1.84
C GLN A 164 18.16 -7.15 2.60
N VAL A 165 19.10 -6.43 3.21
CA VAL A 165 18.80 -5.20 3.96
C VAL A 165 18.34 -4.08 3.03
N HIS A 166 18.96 -3.94 1.85
CA HIS A 166 18.48 -3.01 0.81
C HIS A 166 17.05 -3.34 0.35
N SER A 167 16.71 -4.63 0.21
CA SER A 167 15.35 -5.06 -0.13
C SER A 167 14.35 -4.73 0.99
N ASN A 168 14.70 -5.00 2.25
CA ASN A 168 13.84 -4.68 3.39
C ASN A 168 13.66 -3.17 3.57
N LEU A 169 14.73 -2.38 3.39
CA LEU A 169 14.66 -0.91 3.38
C LEU A 169 13.72 -0.40 2.29
N GLY A 170 13.81 -0.96 1.08
CA GLY A 170 12.89 -0.64 -0.01
C GLY A 170 11.43 -0.93 0.36
N SER A 171 11.17 -2.05 1.05
CA SER A 171 9.83 -2.42 1.53
C SER A 171 9.28 -1.39 2.51
N ALA A 172 10.04 -1.03 3.54
CA ALA A 172 9.60 -0.05 4.52
C ALA A 172 9.42 1.36 3.91
N LEU A 173 10.30 1.76 2.97
CA LEU A 173 10.16 3.03 2.24
C LEU A 173 8.92 3.08 1.35
N ARG A 174 8.55 1.95 0.71
CA ARG A 174 7.32 1.87 -0.08
C ARG A 174 6.08 2.07 0.79
N HIS A 175 6.01 1.40 1.95
CA HIS A 175 4.88 1.53 2.88
C HIS A 175 4.72 2.94 3.46
N THR A 176 5.79 3.73 3.53
CA THR A 176 5.75 5.15 3.95
C THR A 176 5.54 6.12 2.77
N GLY A 177 5.29 5.62 1.55
CA GLY A 177 5.08 6.45 0.37
C GLY A 177 6.34 7.09 -0.22
N GLN A 178 7.54 6.76 0.29
CA GLN A 178 8.83 7.24 -0.21
C GLN A 178 9.27 6.45 -1.46
N LEU A 179 8.40 6.41 -2.48
CA LEU A 179 8.53 5.51 -3.64
C LEU A 179 9.84 5.67 -4.42
N PRO A 180 10.37 6.87 -4.70
CA PRO A 180 11.66 7.01 -5.40
C PRO A 180 12.83 6.38 -4.63
N ALA A 181 12.85 6.54 -3.30
CA ALA A 181 13.89 5.97 -2.44
C ALA A 181 13.73 4.43 -2.30
N ALA A 182 12.50 3.94 -2.32
CA ALA A 182 12.22 2.50 -2.36
C ALA A 182 12.78 1.86 -3.63
N VAL A 183 12.50 2.46 -4.80
CA VAL A 183 13.02 2.00 -6.11
C VAL A 183 14.55 1.94 -6.12
N GLU A 184 15.23 2.97 -5.59
CA GLU A 184 16.69 2.97 -5.51
C GLU A 184 17.23 1.86 -4.61
N SER A 185 16.60 1.65 -3.45
CA SER A 185 16.99 0.57 -2.52
C SER A 185 16.81 -0.81 -3.15
N TYR A 186 15.70 -1.06 -3.85
CA TYR A 186 15.50 -2.31 -4.58
C TYR A 186 16.50 -2.51 -5.71
N ARG A 187 16.82 -1.46 -6.48
CA ARG A 187 17.85 -1.52 -7.52
C ARG A 187 19.22 -1.83 -6.94
N ARG A 188 19.57 -1.26 -5.78
CA ARG A 188 20.81 -1.58 -5.08
C ARG A 188 20.83 -3.04 -4.63
N SER A 189 19.75 -3.55 -4.05
CA SER A 189 19.60 -4.98 -3.74
C SER A 189 19.83 -5.87 -4.97
N LEU A 190 19.16 -5.56 -6.08
CA LEU A 190 19.27 -6.33 -7.32
C LEU A 190 20.64 -6.21 -7.99
N SER A 191 21.36 -5.11 -7.80
CA SER A 191 22.76 -5.00 -8.25
C SER A 191 23.70 -5.97 -7.51
N LEU A 192 23.38 -6.28 -6.24
CA LEU A 192 24.13 -7.20 -5.40
C LEU A 192 23.65 -8.65 -5.56
N ARG A 193 22.36 -8.86 -5.81
CA ARG A 193 21.73 -10.17 -6.05
C ARG A 193 20.71 -10.09 -7.20
N PRO A 194 21.15 -10.20 -8.46
CA PRO A 194 20.26 -10.04 -9.62
C PRO A 194 19.13 -11.06 -9.73
N SER A 195 19.30 -12.25 -9.15
CA SER A 195 18.34 -13.36 -9.23
C SER A 195 17.24 -13.35 -8.16
N ASP A 196 17.16 -12.29 -7.33
CA ASP A 196 16.15 -12.19 -6.27
C ASP A 196 14.78 -11.84 -6.87
N ALA A 197 14.01 -12.87 -7.25
CA ALA A 197 12.69 -12.71 -7.88
C ALA A 197 11.70 -11.90 -7.02
N ARG A 198 11.74 -12.06 -5.69
CA ARG A 198 10.87 -11.29 -4.78
C ARG A 198 11.21 -9.81 -4.80
N THR A 199 12.49 -9.47 -4.83
CA THR A 199 12.92 -8.07 -4.92
C THR A 199 12.52 -7.44 -6.27
N HIS A 200 12.55 -8.20 -7.37
CA HIS A 200 11.99 -7.76 -8.66
C HIS A 200 10.48 -7.49 -8.58
N VAL A 201 9.70 -8.36 -7.92
CA VAL A 201 8.26 -8.12 -7.67
C VAL A 201 8.06 -6.82 -6.88
N HIS A 202 8.81 -6.62 -5.80
CA HIS A 202 8.69 -5.43 -4.97
C HIS A 202 9.07 -4.14 -5.71
N LEU A 203 10.09 -4.21 -6.57
CA LEU A 203 10.45 -3.12 -7.49
C LEU A 203 9.29 -2.81 -8.46
N GLY A 204 8.68 -3.84 -9.06
CA GLY A 204 7.54 -3.68 -9.95
C GLY A 204 6.34 -3.02 -9.28
N LEU A 205 6.02 -3.42 -8.04
CA LEU A 205 4.94 -2.81 -7.25
C LEU A 205 5.20 -1.31 -6.98
N ALA A 206 6.41 -0.95 -6.55
CA ALA A 206 6.79 0.44 -6.33
C ALA A 206 6.72 1.28 -7.62
N LEU A 207 7.14 0.72 -8.76
CA LEU A 207 7.06 1.38 -10.06
C LEU A 207 5.62 1.58 -10.54
N ARG A 208 4.73 0.62 -10.29
CA ARG A 208 3.30 0.72 -10.59
C ARG A 208 2.62 1.82 -9.76
N GLU A 209 2.95 1.90 -8.47
CA GLU A 209 2.53 2.99 -7.57
C GLU A 209 3.08 4.37 -7.98
N MET A 210 4.10 4.42 -8.84
CA MET A 210 4.61 5.65 -9.47
C MET A 210 4.09 5.90 -10.91
N SER A 211 3.13 5.11 -11.43
CA SER A 211 2.66 5.13 -12.83
C SER A 211 3.71 4.72 -13.86
N ARG A 212 4.85 4.18 -13.45
CA ARG A 212 5.94 3.79 -14.36
C ARG A 212 5.65 2.38 -14.89
N LEU A 213 4.50 2.22 -15.52
CA LEU A 213 3.86 0.93 -15.80
C LEU A 213 4.71 0.02 -16.69
N ARG A 214 5.39 0.58 -17.71
CA ARG A 214 6.30 -0.20 -18.57
C ARG A 214 7.51 -0.74 -17.80
N GLU A 215 8.06 0.05 -16.89
CA GLU A 215 9.15 -0.40 -16.03
C GLU A 215 8.66 -1.42 -15.00
N ALA A 216 7.43 -1.27 -14.50
CA ALA A 216 6.80 -2.25 -13.62
C ALA A 216 6.65 -3.62 -14.30
N ILE A 217 6.10 -3.65 -15.52
CA ILE A 217 5.98 -4.88 -16.34
C ILE A 217 7.36 -5.51 -16.57
N ALA A 218 8.38 -4.71 -16.88
CA ALA A 218 9.74 -5.21 -17.06
C ALA A 218 10.29 -5.86 -15.78
N ALA A 219 10.11 -5.23 -14.61
CA ALA A 219 10.53 -5.78 -13.33
C ALA A 219 9.79 -7.08 -12.98
N PHE A 220 8.48 -7.15 -13.18
CA PHE A 220 7.72 -8.40 -12.97
C PHE A 220 8.16 -9.51 -13.94
N THR A 221 8.46 -9.16 -15.19
CA THR A 221 8.99 -10.11 -16.18
C THR A 221 10.37 -10.62 -15.80
N ASP A 222 11.23 -9.75 -15.23
CA ASP A 222 12.51 -10.16 -14.68
C ASP A 222 12.33 -11.08 -13.46
N ALA A 223 11.33 -10.86 -12.60
CA ALA A 223 10.98 -11.81 -11.54
C ALA A 223 10.64 -13.20 -12.10
N LEU A 224 9.81 -13.26 -13.15
CA LEU A 224 9.41 -14.50 -13.81
C LEU A 224 10.56 -15.21 -14.54
N ARG A 225 11.61 -14.47 -14.95
CA ARG A 225 12.83 -15.09 -15.50
C ARG A 225 13.54 -15.97 -14.46
N TYR A 226 13.50 -15.58 -13.19
CA TYR A 226 14.16 -16.30 -12.10
C TYR A 226 13.22 -17.28 -11.37
N ALA A 227 11.92 -17.00 -11.35
CA ALA A 227 10.89 -17.84 -10.74
C ALA A 227 9.61 -17.86 -11.60
N PRO A 228 9.52 -18.76 -12.60
CA PRO A 228 8.43 -18.77 -13.59
C PRO A 228 7.05 -19.20 -13.06
N ASP A 229 6.97 -19.66 -11.82
CA ASP A 229 5.76 -20.16 -11.16
C ASP A 229 5.17 -19.18 -10.14
N LEU A 230 5.69 -17.95 -10.06
CA LEU A 230 5.11 -16.88 -9.24
C LEU A 230 3.76 -16.42 -9.82
N ALA A 231 2.67 -16.98 -9.29
CA ALA A 231 1.31 -16.59 -9.66
C ALA A 231 1.07 -15.07 -9.49
N ASP A 232 1.53 -14.50 -8.36
CA ASP A 232 1.50 -13.06 -8.08
C ASP A 232 2.10 -12.21 -9.20
N ALA A 233 3.28 -12.60 -9.70
CA ALA A 233 3.96 -11.82 -10.72
C ALA A 233 3.21 -11.82 -12.06
N HIS A 234 2.54 -12.92 -12.41
CA HIS A 234 1.66 -12.94 -13.58
C HIS A 234 0.46 -12.02 -13.38
N GLU A 235 -0.19 -12.10 -12.22
CA GLU A 235 -1.30 -11.20 -11.89
C GLU A 235 -0.89 -9.73 -11.94
N PHE A 236 0.28 -9.38 -11.39
CA PHE A 236 0.77 -8.00 -11.41
C PHE A 236 1.15 -7.48 -12.80
N ILE A 237 1.58 -8.36 -13.72
CA ILE A 237 1.75 -7.96 -15.14
C ILE A 237 0.38 -7.67 -15.76
N GLY A 238 -0.61 -8.54 -15.53
CA GLY A 238 -1.99 -8.32 -15.98
C GLY A 238 -2.53 -6.98 -15.48
N ASP A 239 -2.37 -6.71 -14.19
CA ASP A 239 -2.75 -5.45 -13.55
C ASP A 239 -2.07 -4.24 -14.21
N ALA A 240 -0.75 -4.28 -14.36
CA ALA A 240 0.01 -3.17 -14.95
C ALA A 240 -0.34 -2.96 -16.44
N SER A 241 -0.68 -4.02 -17.17
CA SER A 241 -1.20 -3.94 -18.54
C SER A 241 -2.57 -3.28 -18.62
N VAL A 242 -3.48 -3.60 -17.68
CA VAL A 242 -4.79 -2.92 -17.57
C VAL A 242 -4.60 -1.44 -17.27
N ASP A 243 -3.72 -1.10 -16.32
CA ASP A 243 -3.40 0.29 -15.97
C ASP A 243 -2.79 1.06 -17.15
N LEU A 244 -2.09 0.36 -18.07
CA LEU A 244 -1.50 0.95 -19.29
C LEU A 244 -2.52 1.07 -20.44
N ALA A 245 -3.79 0.73 -20.19
CA ALA A 245 -4.84 0.61 -21.20
C ALA A 245 -4.51 -0.38 -22.33
N GLN A 246 -3.67 -1.38 -22.06
CA GLN A 246 -3.35 -2.50 -22.97
C GLN A 246 -4.09 -3.76 -22.52
N ARG A 247 -5.41 -3.65 -22.39
CA ARG A 247 -6.26 -4.64 -21.71
C ARG A 247 -6.30 -5.98 -22.46
N GLU A 248 -6.13 -5.94 -23.77
CA GLU A 248 -6.05 -7.11 -24.65
C GLU A 248 -4.84 -8.00 -24.30
N THR A 249 -3.80 -7.42 -23.70
CA THR A 249 -2.60 -8.15 -23.30
C THR A 249 -2.69 -8.76 -21.91
N ALA A 250 -3.70 -8.41 -21.10
CA ALA A 250 -3.79 -8.79 -19.69
C ALA A 250 -4.38 -10.19 -19.48
N GLU A 251 -5.32 -10.62 -20.32
CA GLU A 251 -6.03 -11.89 -20.17
C GLU A 251 -5.09 -13.11 -20.06
N PRO A 252 -4.06 -13.29 -20.91
CA PRO A 252 -3.16 -14.46 -20.80
C PRO A 252 -2.44 -14.52 -19.46
N TRP A 253 -2.12 -13.36 -18.86
CA TRP A 253 -1.44 -13.28 -17.57
C TRP A 253 -2.34 -13.69 -16.43
N TYR A 254 -3.61 -13.25 -16.41
CA TYR A 254 -4.56 -13.69 -15.40
C TYR A 254 -4.85 -15.19 -15.50
N ARG A 255 -5.05 -15.72 -16.71
CA ARG A 255 -5.22 -17.17 -16.91
C ARG A 255 -4.02 -17.96 -16.41
N LYS A 256 -2.80 -17.46 -16.65
CA LYS A 256 -1.58 -18.10 -16.15
C LYS A 256 -1.45 -18.03 -14.62
N SER A 257 -1.83 -16.92 -13.99
CA SER A 257 -1.92 -16.79 -12.53
C SER A 257 -2.89 -17.83 -11.94
N ILE A 258 -4.10 -17.91 -12.49
CA ILE A 258 -5.15 -18.87 -12.07
C ILE A 258 -4.68 -20.32 -12.26
N MET A 259 -3.97 -20.62 -13.36
CA MET A 259 -3.44 -21.96 -13.59
C MET A 259 -2.41 -22.38 -12.54
N LEU A 260 -1.61 -21.43 -12.04
CA LEU A 260 -0.61 -21.68 -11.00
C LEU A 260 -1.22 -21.71 -9.60
N ALA A 261 -2.24 -20.89 -9.35
CA ALA A 261 -2.95 -20.78 -8.08
C ALA A 261 -4.48 -20.62 -8.32
N PRO A 262 -5.23 -21.74 -8.39
CA PRO A 262 -6.65 -21.73 -8.78
C PRO A 262 -7.62 -21.13 -7.75
N ASP A 263 -7.17 -20.95 -6.50
CA ASP A 263 -7.94 -20.47 -5.35
C ASP A 263 -7.87 -18.95 -5.13
N ARG A 264 -7.32 -18.20 -6.11
CA ARG A 264 -7.19 -16.75 -6.03
C ARG A 264 -8.44 -16.04 -6.57
N ALA A 265 -9.36 -15.69 -5.68
CA ALA A 265 -10.59 -14.99 -6.02
C ALA A 265 -10.33 -13.71 -6.84
N GLY A 266 -9.36 -12.89 -6.41
CA GLY A 266 -8.97 -11.66 -7.10
C GLY A 266 -8.52 -11.88 -8.55
N ALA A 267 -7.81 -12.96 -8.85
CA ALA A 267 -7.37 -13.26 -10.22
C ALA A 267 -8.56 -13.66 -11.12
N HIS A 268 -9.49 -14.46 -10.61
CA HIS A 268 -10.74 -14.81 -11.30
C HIS A 268 -11.61 -13.59 -11.57
N PHE A 269 -11.75 -12.70 -10.57
CA PHE A 269 -12.48 -11.43 -10.72
C PHE A 269 -11.87 -10.56 -11.83
N LYS A 270 -10.54 -10.35 -11.79
CA LYS A 270 -9.82 -9.56 -12.79
C LYS A 270 -9.92 -10.14 -14.20
N LEU A 271 -9.82 -11.48 -14.33
CA LEU A 271 -10.06 -12.17 -15.60
C LEU A 271 -11.48 -11.93 -16.10
N GLY A 272 -12.49 -12.14 -15.24
CA GLY A 272 -13.89 -11.95 -15.57
C GLY A 272 -14.19 -10.54 -16.07
N LYS A 273 -13.63 -9.51 -15.42
CA LYS A 273 -13.76 -8.11 -15.86
C LYS A 273 -13.14 -7.87 -17.24
N VAL A 274 -11.93 -8.37 -17.50
CA VAL A 274 -11.29 -8.22 -18.83
C VAL A 274 -12.09 -8.95 -19.91
N LEU A 275 -12.56 -10.17 -19.65
CA LEU A 275 -13.39 -10.93 -20.58
C LEU A 275 -14.72 -10.23 -20.89
N LEU A 276 -15.33 -9.62 -19.86
CA LEU A 276 -16.57 -8.87 -20.02
C LEU A 276 -16.39 -7.66 -20.94
N GLU A 277 -15.31 -6.91 -20.75
CA GLU A 277 -14.96 -5.76 -21.60
C GLU A 277 -14.62 -6.16 -23.05
N GLN A 278 -14.07 -7.36 -23.25
CA GLN A 278 -13.86 -7.95 -24.58
C GLN A 278 -15.15 -8.50 -25.22
N GLY A 279 -16.28 -8.51 -24.50
CA GLY A 279 -17.56 -9.06 -24.96
C GLY A 279 -17.68 -10.58 -24.83
N GLN A 280 -16.70 -11.25 -24.21
CA GLN A 280 -16.71 -12.70 -23.96
C GLN A 280 -17.58 -13.04 -22.73
N ARG A 281 -18.88 -12.72 -22.80
CA ARG A 281 -19.80 -12.79 -21.65
C ARG A 281 -19.87 -14.16 -20.97
N GLY A 282 -19.88 -15.25 -21.73
CA GLY A 282 -19.97 -16.60 -21.16
C GLY A 282 -18.79 -16.94 -20.25
N GLU A 283 -17.56 -16.67 -20.71
CA GLU A 283 -16.35 -16.91 -19.91
C GLU A 283 -16.20 -15.90 -18.77
N ALA A 284 -16.68 -14.67 -18.96
CA ALA A 284 -16.73 -13.67 -17.91
C ALA A 284 -17.61 -14.12 -16.73
N VAL A 285 -18.83 -14.60 -17.02
CA VAL A 285 -19.74 -15.16 -16.02
C VAL A 285 -19.07 -16.31 -15.26
N ALA A 286 -18.50 -17.29 -15.96
CA ALA A 286 -17.85 -18.43 -15.32
C ALA A 286 -16.70 -18.01 -14.39
N SER A 287 -15.89 -17.02 -14.81
CA SER A 287 -14.78 -16.50 -13.99
C SER A 287 -15.29 -15.74 -12.77
N LEU A 288 -16.34 -14.91 -12.92
CA LEU A 288 -16.93 -14.14 -11.82
C LEU A 288 -17.68 -15.03 -10.82
N GLU A 289 -18.38 -16.06 -11.29
CA GLU A 289 -18.99 -17.09 -10.43
C GLU A 289 -17.91 -17.80 -9.61
N ARG A 290 -16.79 -18.18 -10.24
CA ARG A 290 -15.69 -18.80 -9.52
C ARG A 290 -15.06 -17.86 -8.47
N ALA A 291 -14.95 -16.57 -8.77
CA ALA A 291 -14.51 -15.57 -7.79
C ALA A 291 -15.47 -15.49 -6.59
N LEU A 292 -16.79 -15.54 -6.81
CA LEU A 292 -17.79 -15.56 -5.73
C LEU A 292 -17.83 -16.88 -4.95
N GLU A 293 -17.53 -18.01 -5.58
CA GLU A 293 -17.39 -19.28 -4.85
C GLU A 293 -16.24 -19.23 -3.84
N LEU A 294 -15.17 -18.52 -4.16
CA LEU A 294 -13.99 -18.35 -3.31
C LEU A 294 -14.20 -17.25 -2.26
N GLU A 295 -14.87 -16.16 -2.63
CA GLU A 295 -15.21 -15.02 -1.76
C GLU A 295 -16.69 -14.61 -1.92
N PRO A 296 -17.62 -15.28 -1.20
CA PRO A 296 -19.06 -15.09 -1.40
C PRO A 296 -19.60 -13.69 -1.10
N ASP A 297 -18.93 -12.96 -0.19
CA ASP A 297 -19.39 -11.66 0.29
C ASP A 297 -18.91 -10.48 -0.59
N CYS A 298 -18.10 -10.75 -1.61
CA CYS A 298 -17.51 -9.71 -2.47
C CYS A 298 -18.59 -8.98 -3.30
N ALA A 299 -18.99 -7.80 -2.85
CA ALA A 299 -20.02 -6.98 -3.49
C ALA A 299 -19.60 -6.51 -4.89
N GLU A 300 -18.31 -6.18 -5.08
CA GLU A 300 -17.75 -5.81 -6.38
C GLU A 300 -17.92 -6.94 -7.40
N THR A 301 -17.54 -8.17 -7.05
CA THR A 301 -17.69 -9.32 -7.94
C THR A 301 -19.16 -9.58 -8.28
N ARG A 302 -20.09 -9.47 -7.32
CA ARG A 302 -21.54 -9.58 -7.60
C ARG A 302 -22.02 -8.52 -8.59
N HIS A 303 -21.54 -7.29 -8.46
CA HIS A 303 -21.90 -6.20 -9.36
C HIS A 303 -21.41 -6.45 -10.81
N PHE A 304 -20.16 -6.90 -10.98
CA PHE A 304 -19.66 -7.26 -12.30
C PHE A 304 -20.31 -8.53 -12.88
N LEU A 305 -20.72 -9.48 -12.03
CA LEU A 305 -21.50 -10.64 -12.47
C LEU A 305 -22.88 -10.22 -13.01
N ALA A 306 -23.56 -9.30 -12.34
CA ALA A 306 -24.80 -8.72 -12.84
C ALA A 306 -24.60 -8.04 -14.21
N ALA A 307 -23.53 -7.26 -14.36
CA ALA A 307 -23.16 -6.65 -15.64
C ALA A 307 -22.92 -7.70 -16.74
N ALA A 308 -22.28 -8.83 -16.41
CA ALA A 308 -22.01 -9.92 -17.34
C ALA A 308 -23.28 -10.68 -17.76
N GLN A 309 -24.23 -10.85 -16.85
CA GLN A 309 -25.50 -11.53 -17.07
C GLN A 309 -26.57 -10.61 -17.71
N SER A 310 -26.23 -9.35 -18.00
CA SER A 310 -27.18 -8.31 -18.45
C SER A 310 -28.31 -8.04 -17.45
N GLY A 311 -28.07 -8.32 -16.17
CA GLY A 311 -28.94 -7.94 -15.07
C GLY A 311 -28.68 -6.49 -14.64
N ILE A 312 -29.66 -5.86 -14.00
CA ILE A 312 -29.50 -4.53 -13.39
C ILE A 312 -29.28 -4.74 -11.89
N SER A 313 -28.29 -4.05 -11.32
CA SER A 313 -28.19 -3.85 -9.87
C SER A 313 -28.67 -2.44 -9.52
N ASP A 314 -29.34 -2.25 -8.38
CA ASP A 314 -29.91 -0.96 -7.99
C ASP A 314 -28.85 0.17 -7.88
N THR A 315 -27.64 -0.15 -7.43
CA THR A 315 -26.51 0.78 -7.33
C THR A 315 -25.17 0.05 -7.40
N ALA A 316 -24.09 0.75 -7.76
CA ALA A 316 -22.74 0.21 -7.65
C ALA A 316 -22.36 0.08 -6.16
N PRO A 317 -21.64 -0.97 -5.74
CA PRO A 317 -21.25 -1.14 -4.35
C PRO A 317 -20.42 0.05 -3.85
N ARG A 318 -20.77 0.59 -2.67
CA ARG A 318 -20.10 1.77 -2.08
C ARG A 318 -18.59 1.57 -1.97
N GLU A 319 -18.16 0.44 -1.42
CA GLU A 319 -16.73 0.13 -1.24
C GLU A 319 -15.97 0.03 -2.58
N TYR A 320 -16.63 -0.47 -3.62
CA TYR A 320 -16.05 -0.48 -4.97
C TYR A 320 -15.82 0.94 -5.48
N VAL A 321 -16.86 1.78 -5.39
CA VAL A 321 -16.80 3.17 -5.84
C VAL A 321 -15.74 3.96 -5.06
N SER A 322 -15.72 3.85 -3.73
CA SER A 322 -14.74 4.54 -2.89
C SER A 322 -13.31 4.07 -3.18
N THR A 323 -13.08 2.76 -3.33
CA THR A 323 -11.75 2.19 -3.64
C THR A 323 -11.27 2.62 -5.02
N LEU A 324 -12.17 2.61 -6.02
CA LEU A 324 -11.87 3.08 -7.37
C LEU A 324 -11.37 4.53 -7.34
N PHE A 325 -12.12 5.42 -6.68
CA PHE A 325 -11.75 6.83 -6.60
C PHE A 325 -10.51 7.06 -5.74
N ASP A 326 -10.39 6.42 -4.57
CA ASP A 326 -9.19 6.49 -3.73
C ASP A 326 -7.90 6.12 -4.47
N GLY A 327 -7.98 5.13 -5.37
CA GLY A 327 -6.87 4.71 -6.23
C GLY A 327 -6.49 5.78 -7.26
N TYR A 328 -7.46 6.53 -7.77
CA TYR A 328 -7.20 7.61 -8.72
C TYR A 328 -6.83 8.94 -8.06
N ALA A 329 -7.22 9.21 -6.80
CA ALA A 329 -7.14 10.52 -6.15
C ALA A 329 -5.78 11.25 -6.28
N ALA A 330 -4.66 10.51 -6.24
CA ALA A 330 -3.32 11.08 -6.36
C ALA A 330 -2.98 11.58 -7.78
N ARG A 331 -3.68 11.08 -8.81
CA ARG A 331 -3.41 11.35 -10.23
C ARG A 331 -4.65 11.83 -11.00
N PHE A 332 -5.77 11.97 -10.31
CA PHE A 332 -7.11 12.14 -10.87
C PHE A 332 -7.15 13.33 -11.84
N ASP A 333 -6.70 14.50 -11.40
CA ASP A 333 -6.72 15.73 -12.21
C ASP A 333 -5.82 15.64 -13.44
N GLU A 334 -4.60 15.11 -13.31
CA GLU A 334 -3.66 15.03 -14.44
C GLU A 334 -4.11 14.00 -15.49
N HIS A 335 -4.62 12.86 -15.04
CA HIS A 335 -5.10 11.80 -15.93
C HIS A 335 -6.41 12.18 -16.63
N LEU A 336 -7.36 12.81 -15.93
CA LEU A 336 -8.63 13.24 -16.54
C LEU A 336 -8.45 14.41 -17.52
N VAL A 337 -7.70 15.44 -17.12
CA VAL A 337 -7.60 16.67 -17.92
C VAL A 337 -6.67 16.50 -19.12
N LYS A 338 -5.53 15.80 -18.97
CA LYS A 338 -4.58 15.59 -20.07
C LYS A 338 -4.78 14.27 -20.82
N GLY A 339 -5.27 13.23 -20.14
CA GLY A 339 -5.41 11.88 -20.71
C GLY A 339 -6.81 11.57 -21.27
N LEU A 340 -7.86 12.00 -20.58
CA LEU A 340 -9.26 11.67 -20.95
C LEU A 340 -10.03 12.84 -21.59
N GLU A 341 -9.38 14.01 -21.75
CA GLU A 341 -9.97 15.26 -22.25
C GLU A 341 -11.28 15.61 -21.53
N TYR A 342 -11.27 15.43 -20.22
CA TYR A 342 -12.45 15.59 -19.38
C TYR A 342 -12.90 17.06 -19.32
N THR A 343 -14.10 17.35 -19.84
CA THR A 343 -14.64 18.71 -19.93
C THR A 343 -16.03 18.88 -19.33
N ALA A 344 -16.61 17.83 -18.74
CA ALA A 344 -17.98 17.85 -18.26
C ALA A 344 -18.30 18.99 -17.27
N PRO A 345 -17.45 19.33 -16.27
CA PRO A 345 -17.72 20.47 -15.39
C PRO A 345 -17.86 21.80 -16.13
N LYS A 346 -17.02 22.03 -17.16
CA LYS A 346 -17.07 23.25 -17.98
C LYS A 346 -18.28 23.26 -18.90
N GLN A 347 -18.62 22.13 -19.50
CA GLN A 347 -19.79 21.98 -20.36
C GLN A 347 -21.09 22.16 -19.55
N LEU A 348 -21.14 21.61 -18.33
CA LEU A 348 -22.28 21.79 -17.43
C LEU A 348 -22.43 23.26 -17.00
N TRP A 349 -21.32 23.95 -16.70
CA TRP A 349 -21.33 25.39 -16.47
C TRP A 349 -21.89 26.17 -17.67
N GLN A 350 -21.42 25.85 -18.88
CA GLN A 350 -21.88 26.50 -20.10
C GLN A 350 -23.39 26.31 -20.30
N LEU A 351 -23.89 25.08 -20.11
CA LEU A 351 -25.31 24.73 -20.17
C LEU A 351 -26.16 25.60 -19.23
N VAL A 352 -25.73 25.74 -17.98
CA VAL A 352 -26.42 26.53 -16.95
C VAL A 352 -26.37 28.03 -17.26
N SER A 353 -25.21 28.52 -17.70
CA SER A 353 -25.01 29.92 -18.07
C SER A 353 -25.88 30.32 -19.26
N ASP A 354 -25.91 29.50 -20.31
CA ASP A 354 -26.61 29.81 -21.57
C ASP A 354 -28.14 29.75 -21.43
N ALA A 355 -28.64 28.93 -20.50
CA ALA A 355 -30.06 28.87 -20.19
C ALA A 355 -30.61 30.19 -19.62
N GLY A 356 -29.76 31.06 -19.06
CA GLY A 356 -30.17 32.38 -18.55
C GLY A 356 -31.17 32.32 -17.39
N VAL A 357 -31.27 31.18 -16.71
CA VAL A 357 -32.27 30.93 -15.64
C VAL A 357 -31.82 31.41 -14.27
N ILE A 358 -30.56 31.82 -14.11
CA ILE A 358 -29.99 32.29 -12.85
C ILE A 358 -29.78 33.81 -12.93
N ALA A 359 -30.73 34.56 -12.35
CA ALA A 359 -30.74 36.02 -12.38
C ALA A 359 -29.95 36.68 -11.24
N ALA A 360 -29.60 35.93 -10.20
CA ALA A 360 -28.86 36.38 -9.02
C ALA A 360 -27.96 35.25 -8.49
N PRO A 361 -26.93 35.55 -7.68
CA PRO A 361 -26.11 34.52 -7.05
C PRO A 361 -26.97 33.50 -6.30
N VAL A 362 -26.67 32.22 -6.52
CA VAL A 362 -27.33 31.08 -5.87
C VAL A 362 -27.01 31.12 -4.39
N GLU A 363 -28.03 31.13 -3.52
CA GLU A 363 -27.83 31.18 -2.07
C GLU A 363 -27.14 29.90 -1.59
N ARG A 364 -27.69 28.73 -1.95
CA ARG A 364 -27.12 27.43 -1.58
C ARG A 364 -27.07 26.47 -2.76
N ALA A 365 -25.86 26.00 -3.06
CA ALA A 365 -25.61 24.96 -4.04
C ALA A 365 -25.00 23.71 -3.38
N ILE A 366 -25.24 22.56 -3.99
CA ILE A 366 -24.62 21.29 -3.61
C ILE A 366 -24.05 20.58 -4.83
N ASP A 367 -22.84 20.06 -4.68
CA ASP A 367 -22.13 19.24 -5.64
C ASP A 367 -22.14 17.78 -5.19
N LEU A 368 -22.97 16.98 -5.85
CA LEU A 368 -23.26 15.59 -5.54
C LEU A 368 -22.24 14.69 -6.24
N GLY A 369 -21.27 14.18 -5.48
CA GLY A 369 -20.10 13.47 -5.99
C GLY A 369 -19.01 14.43 -6.44
N CYS A 370 -18.57 15.31 -5.54
CA CYS A 370 -17.71 16.44 -5.89
C CYS A 370 -16.31 16.02 -6.40
N GLY A 371 -15.88 14.77 -6.15
CA GLY A 371 -14.58 14.26 -6.53
C GLY A 371 -13.46 15.14 -6.01
N THR A 372 -12.48 15.46 -6.87
CA THR A 372 -11.41 16.41 -6.53
C THR A 372 -11.88 17.87 -6.49
N GLY A 373 -13.12 18.18 -6.81
CA GLY A 373 -13.69 19.52 -6.70
C GLY A 373 -13.73 20.34 -8.00
N LEU A 374 -13.65 19.69 -9.17
CA LEU A 374 -13.62 20.38 -10.47
C LEU A 374 -14.93 21.12 -10.79
N VAL A 375 -16.08 20.55 -10.40
CA VAL A 375 -17.39 21.23 -10.50
C VAL A 375 -17.41 22.45 -9.60
N GLY A 376 -16.94 22.33 -8.35
CA GLY A 376 -16.85 23.48 -7.44
C GLY A 376 -15.99 24.62 -7.98
N VAL A 377 -14.88 24.32 -8.66
CA VAL A 377 -14.07 25.36 -9.35
C VAL A 377 -14.88 26.08 -10.42
N ALA A 378 -15.68 25.36 -11.21
CA ALA A 378 -16.49 25.96 -12.28
C ALA A 378 -17.63 26.83 -11.74
N PHE A 379 -18.25 26.43 -10.62
CA PHE A 379 -19.48 27.06 -10.10
C PHE A 379 -19.26 27.99 -8.89
N ARG A 380 -18.07 28.04 -8.28
CA ARG A 380 -17.82 28.84 -7.05
C ARG A 380 -18.28 30.29 -7.18
N GLY A 381 -18.01 30.94 -8.32
CA GLY A 381 -18.34 32.34 -8.54
C GLY A 381 -19.85 32.64 -8.54
N LEU A 382 -20.69 31.62 -8.69
CA LEU A 382 -22.13 31.72 -8.73
C LEU A 382 -22.79 31.55 -7.35
N CYS A 383 -22.08 30.91 -6.40
CA CYS A 383 -22.67 30.39 -5.17
C CYS A 383 -22.24 31.21 -3.94
N GLN A 384 -23.19 31.56 -3.07
CA GLN A 384 -22.86 32.12 -1.75
C GLN A 384 -22.37 31.01 -0.81
N HIS A 385 -23.07 29.88 -0.83
CA HIS A 385 -22.69 28.65 -0.13
C HIS A 385 -22.65 27.47 -1.09
N LEU A 386 -21.54 26.76 -1.12
CA LEU A 386 -21.33 25.55 -1.93
C LEU A 386 -20.91 24.39 -1.02
N VAL A 387 -21.74 23.37 -0.98
CA VAL A 387 -21.50 22.12 -0.25
C VAL A 387 -21.02 21.05 -1.23
N GLY A 388 -19.99 20.29 -0.88
CA GLY A 388 -19.55 19.11 -1.63
C GLY A 388 -19.77 17.84 -0.84
N VAL A 389 -20.24 16.79 -1.51
CA VAL A 389 -20.39 15.45 -0.93
C VAL A 389 -19.67 14.44 -1.81
N ASP A 390 -18.83 13.60 -1.22
CA ASP A 390 -18.17 12.51 -1.94
C ASP A 390 -18.00 11.28 -1.05
N LEU A 391 -17.99 10.10 -1.64
CA LEU A 391 -17.81 8.85 -0.92
C LEU A 391 -16.33 8.58 -0.56
N SER A 392 -15.39 9.18 -1.29
CA SER A 392 -13.95 8.97 -1.13
C SER A 392 -13.32 10.04 -0.24
N ALA A 393 -12.78 9.62 0.91
CA ALA A 393 -12.02 10.49 1.80
C ALA A 393 -10.82 11.15 1.09
N LYS A 394 -10.12 10.43 0.20
CA LYS A 394 -8.98 10.99 -0.55
C LYS A 394 -9.41 12.02 -1.60
N MET A 395 -10.60 11.88 -2.18
CA MET A 395 -11.19 12.89 -3.05
C MET A 395 -11.52 14.16 -2.27
N ILE A 396 -12.15 14.01 -1.10
CA ILE A 396 -12.42 15.12 -0.17
C ILE A 396 -11.14 15.86 0.23
N ASP A 397 -10.05 15.15 0.51
CA ASP A 397 -8.74 15.77 0.80
C ASP A 397 -8.24 16.63 -0.36
N GLN A 398 -8.42 16.18 -1.61
CA GLN A 398 -8.05 16.96 -2.79
C GLN A 398 -8.96 18.16 -3.01
N ALA A 399 -10.28 17.99 -2.85
CA ALA A 399 -11.27 19.06 -2.95
C ALA A 399 -11.02 20.15 -1.90
N THR A 400 -10.67 19.75 -0.67
CA THR A 400 -10.33 20.67 0.43
C THR A 400 -9.20 21.62 0.05
N ARG A 401 -8.16 21.11 -0.63
CA ARG A 401 -7.01 21.91 -1.08
C ARG A 401 -7.37 22.96 -2.11
N LYS A 402 -8.46 22.79 -2.86
CA LYS A 402 -8.92 23.79 -3.84
C LYS A 402 -9.62 24.99 -3.20
N GLN A 403 -10.08 24.87 -1.95
CA GLN A 403 -10.73 25.95 -1.20
C GLN A 403 -11.95 26.57 -1.91
N VAL A 404 -12.74 25.73 -2.60
CA VAL A 404 -13.94 26.17 -3.34
C VAL A 404 -15.26 25.80 -2.64
N TYR A 405 -15.23 24.93 -1.64
CA TYR A 405 -16.41 24.50 -0.88
C TYR A 405 -16.42 25.15 0.50
N ASP A 406 -17.59 25.56 0.96
CA ASP A 406 -17.79 26.06 2.34
C ASP A 406 -17.96 24.89 3.33
N ALA A 407 -18.41 23.73 2.85
CA ALA A 407 -18.49 22.49 3.60
C ALA A 407 -18.23 21.29 2.68
N LEU A 408 -17.51 20.30 3.19
CA LEU A 408 -17.26 19.02 2.52
C LEU A 408 -17.69 17.89 3.44
N HIS A 409 -18.39 16.91 2.88
CA HIS A 409 -18.91 15.76 3.62
C HIS A 409 -18.47 14.46 2.95
N GLU A 410 -17.88 13.58 3.74
CA GLU A 410 -17.63 12.20 3.33
C GLU A 410 -18.91 11.38 3.53
N GLY A 411 -19.43 10.76 2.47
CA GLY A 411 -20.59 9.89 2.55
C GLY A 411 -21.33 9.67 1.24
N ASP A 412 -22.36 8.84 1.32
CA ASP A 412 -23.28 8.61 0.22
C ASP A 412 -24.21 9.82 0.04
N VAL A 413 -24.39 10.24 -1.21
CA VAL A 413 -25.18 11.44 -1.56
C VAL A 413 -26.65 11.31 -1.18
N VAL A 414 -27.25 10.12 -1.27
CA VAL A 414 -28.65 9.88 -0.90
C VAL A 414 -28.79 9.92 0.63
N ASP A 415 -27.89 9.24 1.34
CA ASP A 415 -27.88 9.24 2.81
C ASP A 415 -27.73 10.67 3.35
N PHE A 416 -26.82 11.47 2.76
CA PHE A 416 -26.63 12.87 3.13
C PHE A 416 -27.91 13.70 2.93
N LEU A 417 -28.53 13.61 1.74
CA LEU A 417 -29.74 14.36 1.41
C LEU A 417 -30.93 13.98 2.29
N GLN A 418 -31.02 12.73 2.73
CA GLN A 418 -32.07 12.26 3.64
C GLN A 418 -31.88 12.73 5.09
N GLN A 419 -30.65 13.00 5.51
CA GLN A 419 -30.31 13.40 6.88
C GLN A 419 -30.25 14.91 7.08
N THR A 420 -29.97 15.68 6.02
CA THR A 420 -29.86 17.14 6.11
C THR A 420 -31.22 17.83 6.10
N ASP A 421 -31.38 18.86 6.94
CA ASP A 421 -32.52 19.78 6.90
C ASP A 421 -32.30 20.97 5.96
N GLN A 422 -31.13 21.07 5.33
CA GLN A 422 -30.82 22.14 4.40
C GLN A 422 -31.58 21.98 3.09
N THR A 423 -32.08 23.10 2.58
CA THR A 423 -32.64 23.21 1.23
C THR A 423 -31.62 23.90 0.31
N PHE A 424 -31.61 23.50 -0.96
CA PHE A 424 -30.68 23.99 -1.97
C PHE A 424 -31.42 24.55 -3.18
N ASP A 425 -30.85 25.59 -3.78
CA ASP A 425 -31.38 26.25 -4.97
C ASP A 425 -30.73 25.74 -6.26
N LEU A 426 -29.55 25.09 -6.15
CA LEU A 426 -28.84 24.47 -7.26
C LEU A 426 -28.20 23.14 -6.84
N PHE A 427 -28.50 22.08 -7.58
CA PHE A 427 -27.89 20.77 -7.45
C PHE A 427 -27.02 20.50 -8.68
N LEU A 428 -25.79 20.08 -8.46
CA LEU A 428 -24.79 19.80 -9.49
C LEU A 428 -24.33 18.35 -9.37
N SER A 429 -24.13 17.67 -10.49
CA SER A 429 -23.47 16.36 -10.49
C SER A 429 -22.86 16.04 -11.85
N ALA A 430 -21.53 15.94 -11.91
CA ALA A 430 -20.82 15.56 -13.12
C ALA A 430 -20.19 14.18 -12.95
N ASP A 431 -20.62 13.21 -13.77
CA ASP A 431 -20.07 11.85 -13.84
C ASP A 431 -20.18 11.03 -12.54
N THR A 432 -21.13 11.38 -11.67
CA THR A 432 -21.45 10.61 -10.45
C THR A 432 -22.60 9.63 -10.69
N LEU A 433 -23.62 10.05 -11.46
CA LEU A 433 -24.83 9.25 -11.67
C LEU A 433 -24.56 7.95 -12.46
N ILE A 434 -23.41 7.86 -13.11
CA ILE A 434 -22.94 6.64 -13.79
C ILE A 434 -22.60 5.50 -12.82
N TYR A 435 -22.61 5.76 -11.51
CA TYR A 435 -22.45 4.77 -10.44
C TYR A 435 -23.77 4.47 -9.70
N ILE A 436 -24.88 5.11 -10.11
CA ILE A 436 -26.21 4.96 -9.51
C ILE A 436 -27.11 4.29 -10.55
N GLY A 437 -27.66 3.13 -10.21
CA GLY A 437 -28.48 2.34 -11.13
C GLY A 437 -29.84 2.98 -11.35
N TYR A 438 -30.74 2.86 -10.37
CA TYR A 438 -32.02 3.56 -10.44
C TYR A 438 -31.91 4.96 -9.84
N LEU A 439 -32.24 5.98 -10.61
CA LEU A 439 -32.14 7.39 -10.20
C LEU A 439 -33.29 7.84 -9.29
N SER A 440 -34.37 7.06 -9.16
CA SER A 440 -35.56 7.46 -8.38
C SER A 440 -35.23 7.86 -6.93
N PRO A 441 -34.47 7.07 -6.14
CA PRO A 441 -34.17 7.43 -4.76
C PRO A 441 -33.39 8.74 -4.64
N LEU A 442 -32.43 8.97 -5.55
CA LEU A 442 -31.65 10.20 -5.60
C LEU A 442 -32.54 11.40 -5.97
N LEU A 443 -33.29 11.30 -7.07
CA LEU A 443 -34.13 12.40 -7.55
C LEU A 443 -35.23 12.76 -6.55
N GLN A 444 -35.80 11.77 -5.85
CA GLN A 444 -36.75 12.00 -4.76
C GLN A 444 -36.08 12.72 -3.57
N ALA A 445 -34.86 12.32 -3.18
CA ALA A 445 -34.12 12.99 -2.11
C ALA A 445 -33.75 14.44 -2.49
N ILE A 446 -33.37 14.69 -3.74
CA ILE A 446 -33.14 16.04 -4.28
C ILE A 446 -34.43 16.86 -4.23
N GLY A 447 -35.55 16.31 -4.72
CA GLY A 447 -36.85 16.98 -4.70
C GLY A 447 -37.29 17.35 -3.27
N ALA A 448 -37.08 16.44 -2.31
CA ALA A 448 -37.39 16.69 -0.91
C ALA A 448 -36.56 17.82 -0.26
N ARG A 449 -35.39 18.17 -0.83
CA ARG A 449 -34.51 19.27 -0.41
C ARG A 449 -34.57 20.48 -1.38
N SER A 450 -35.51 20.48 -2.32
CA SER A 450 -35.71 21.54 -3.30
C SER A 450 -36.82 22.52 -2.89
N ARG A 451 -36.72 23.75 -3.37
CA ARG A 451 -37.81 24.73 -3.36
C ARG A 451 -38.34 24.89 -4.78
N GLN A 452 -39.54 25.45 -4.93
CA GLN A 452 -40.05 25.74 -6.26
C GLN A 452 -39.07 26.67 -7.00
N GLY A 453 -38.62 26.24 -8.18
CA GLY A 453 -37.60 26.94 -8.96
C GLY A 453 -36.15 26.49 -8.71
N SER A 454 -35.88 25.60 -7.75
CA SER A 454 -34.56 24.99 -7.60
C SER A 454 -34.13 24.29 -8.89
N LEU A 455 -32.85 24.40 -9.23
CA LEU A 455 -32.28 23.85 -10.45
C LEU A 455 -31.49 22.58 -10.17
N LEU A 456 -31.53 21.64 -11.11
CA LEU A 456 -30.73 20.42 -11.09
C LEU A 456 -29.98 20.31 -12.42
N ALA A 457 -28.66 20.36 -12.38
CA ALA A 457 -27.77 20.22 -13.53
C ALA A 457 -26.90 18.98 -13.36
N PHE A 458 -26.97 18.03 -14.30
CA PHE A 458 -26.19 16.80 -14.19
C PHE A 458 -25.86 16.15 -15.53
N THR A 459 -24.95 15.16 -15.48
CA THR A 459 -24.59 14.33 -16.62
C THR A 459 -24.93 12.85 -16.42
N THR A 460 -25.21 12.15 -17.51
CA THR A 460 -25.36 10.68 -17.56
C THR A 460 -24.64 10.10 -18.77
N GLU A 461 -24.19 8.84 -18.72
CA GLU A 461 -23.88 8.11 -19.95
C GLU A 461 -25.18 7.78 -20.72
N SER A 462 -25.20 7.98 -22.04
CA SER A 462 -26.40 7.70 -22.85
C SER A 462 -26.56 6.20 -23.09
N ALA A 463 -27.70 5.60 -22.70
CA ALA A 463 -28.07 4.23 -23.09
C ALA A 463 -28.94 4.20 -24.35
N ILE A 464 -28.84 3.10 -25.11
CA ILE A 464 -29.74 2.81 -26.23
C ILE A 464 -30.95 2.05 -25.69
N GLY A 465 -32.15 2.57 -25.91
CA GLY A 465 -33.40 1.95 -25.45
C GLY A 465 -34.23 2.92 -24.60
N THR A 466 -35.05 2.38 -23.70
CA THR A 466 -36.03 3.12 -22.89
C THR A 466 -35.78 3.04 -21.38
N ASP A 467 -34.69 2.38 -20.95
CA ASP A 467 -34.42 2.08 -19.54
C ASP A 467 -32.92 2.25 -19.20
N VAL A 468 -32.52 1.80 -18.01
CA VAL A 468 -31.15 1.74 -17.49
C VAL A 468 -30.39 0.55 -18.06
N GLU A 469 -29.11 0.75 -18.39
CA GLU A 469 -28.17 -0.28 -18.84
C GLU A 469 -26.98 -0.35 -17.87
N LEU A 470 -26.69 -1.53 -17.30
CA LEU A 470 -25.41 -1.78 -16.62
C LEU A 470 -24.39 -2.28 -17.66
N ARG A 471 -23.35 -1.47 -17.90
CA ARG A 471 -22.35 -1.74 -18.94
C ARG A 471 -21.25 -2.69 -18.47
N PRO A 472 -20.52 -3.33 -19.41
CA PRO A 472 -19.29 -4.09 -19.13
C PRO A 472 -18.26 -3.39 -18.24
N SER A 473 -18.22 -2.06 -18.26
CA SER A 473 -17.34 -1.25 -17.42
C SER A 473 -17.73 -1.21 -15.94
N GLY A 474 -18.90 -1.75 -15.56
CA GLY A 474 -19.48 -1.61 -14.22
C GLY A 474 -20.12 -0.25 -13.97
N ARG A 475 -20.42 0.52 -15.03
CA ARG A 475 -21.11 1.80 -14.94
C ARG A 475 -22.49 1.72 -15.57
N PHE A 476 -23.40 2.54 -15.07
CA PHE A 476 -24.74 2.68 -15.58
C PHE A 476 -24.78 3.71 -16.71
N ALA A 477 -25.50 3.36 -17.76
CA ALA A 477 -25.97 4.29 -18.76
C ALA A 477 -27.48 4.39 -18.67
N GLN A 478 -28.00 5.59 -18.95
CA GLN A 478 -29.39 5.95 -18.73
C GLN A 478 -29.97 6.39 -20.07
N SER A 479 -31.12 5.85 -20.45
CA SER A 479 -31.85 6.40 -21.61
C SER A 479 -32.47 7.75 -21.24
N ARG A 480 -32.59 8.64 -22.23
CA ARG A 480 -33.24 9.93 -22.02
C ARG A 480 -34.68 9.78 -21.55
N GLU A 481 -35.42 8.83 -22.10
CA GLU A 481 -36.81 8.58 -21.73
C GLU A 481 -36.95 8.20 -20.25
N TYR A 482 -36.10 7.29 -19.77
CA TYR A 482 -36.02 6.94 -18.36
C TYR A 482 -35.74 8.16 -17.49
N VAL A 483 -34.69 8.93 -17.79
CA VAL A 483 -34.29 10.11 -17.01
C VAL A 483 -35.43 11.12 -16.91
N LEU A 484 -36.11 11.43 -18.02
CA LEU A 484 -37.20 12.40 -18.04
C LEU A 484 -38.42 11.92 -17.26
N LYS A 485 -38.78 10.64 -17.38
CA LYS A 485 -39.89 10.05 -16.64
C LYS A 485 -39.61 10.08 -15.13
N THR A 486 -38.44 9.60 -14.70
CA THR A 486 -38.08 9.55 -13.29
C THR A 486 -37.93 10.94 -12.68
N ALA A 487 -37.42 11.90 -13.44
CA ALA A 487 -37.35 13.31 -13.01
C ALA A 487 -38.75 13.90 -12.83
N ALA A 488 -39.67 13.67 -13.77
CA ALA A 488 -41.06 14.14 -13.66
C ALA A 488 -41.77 13.54 -12.46
N ASP A 489 -41.59 12.24 -12.20
CA ASP A 489 -42.13 11.55 -11.01
C ASP A 489 -41.58 12.14 -9.70
N ALA A 490 -40.41 12.79 -9.74
CA ALA A 490 -39.78 13.49 -8.62
C ALA A 490 -40.06 15.02 -8.61
N GLY A 491 -40.97 15.52 -9.46
CA GLY A 491 -41.37 16.93 -9.49
C GLY A 491 -40.46 17.84 -10.32
N PHE A 492 -39.60 17.29 -11.17
CA PHE A 492 -38.71 18.06 -12.05
C PHE A 492 -39.23 18.17 -13.49
N GLU A 493 -39.05 19.33 -14.08
CA GLU A 493 -39.33 19.62 -15.49
C GLU A 493 -38.02 19.91 -16.23
N LEU A 494 -37.87 19.38 -17.45
CA LEU A 494 -36.70 19.64 -18.28
C LEU A 494 -36.72 21.08 -18.80
N LEU A 495 -35.65 21.83 -18.52
CA LEU A 495 -35.41 23.14 -19.12
C LEU A 495 -34.57 23.03 -20.39
N HIS A 496 -33.48 22.27 -20.31
CA HIS A 496 -32.53 22.15 -21.42
C HIS A 496 -31.85 20.78 -21.42
N PHE A 497 -31.56 20.27 -22.62
CA PHE A 497 -30.89 19.00 -22.81
C PHE A 497 -29.96 19.08 -24.02
N GLU A 498 -28.74 18.58 -23.85
CA GLU A 498 -27.79 18.36 -24.93
C GLU A 498 -27.16 16.98 -24.82
N GLU A 499 -26.91 16.35 -25.96
CA GLU A 499 -26.12 15.12 -26.02
C GLU A 499 -24.74 15.45 -26.58
N MET A 500 -23.70 15.16 -25.80
CA MET A 500 -22.32 15.49 -26.11
C MET A 500 -21.39 14.35 -25.66
N ASN A 501 -20.13 14.44 -26.07
CA ASN A 501 -19.11 13.52 -25.59
C ASN A 501 -18.69 13.91 -24.16
N LEU A 502 -18.84 12.99 -23.19
CA LEU A 502 -18.44 13.22 -21.80
C LEU A 502 -16.92 13.18 -21.64
N ARG A 503 -16.32 12.08 -22.09
CA ARG A 503 -14.90 11.75 -21.93
C ARG A 503 -14.47 10.66 -22.90
N LYS A 504 -13.16 10.52 -23.10
CA LYS A 504 -12.60 9.35 -23.78
C LYS A 504 -12.43 8.18 -22.83
N GLU A 505 -12.60 6.97 -23.36
CA GLU A 505 -12.14 5.73 -22.75
C GLU A 505 -11.27 4.99 -23.76
N GLY A 506 -9.96 4.97 -23.50
CA GLY A 506 -8.96 4.66 -24.52
C GLY A 506 -9.06 5.65 -25.68
N LEU A 507 -9.44 5.16 -26.86
CA LEU A 507 -9.62 5.98 -28.07
C LEU A 507 -11.08 6.29 -28.41
N LYS A 508 -12.04 5.77 -27.64
CA LYS A 508 -13.48 5.91 -27.91
C LYS A 508 -14.08 7.01 -27.07
N TRP A 509 -14.97 7.80 -27.67
CA TRP A 509 -15.79 8.75 -26.91
C TRP A 509 -16.97 8.04 -26.27
N ILE A 510 -17.26 8.41 -25.03
CA ILE A 510 -18.48 8.00 -24.34
C ILE A 510 -19.52 9.12 -24.52
N PRO A 511 -20.63 8.87 -25.23
CA PRO A 511 -21.71 9.82 -25.34
C PRO A 511 -22.45 9.93 -24.01
N GLY A 512 -22.91 11.14 -23.70
CA GLY A 512 -23.71 11.39 -22.53
C GLY A 512 -24.66 12.56 -22.66
N GLY A 513 -25.71 12.51 -21.85
CA GLY A 513 -26.69 13.57 -21.73
C GLY A 513 -26.26 14.60 -20.70
N TYR A 514 -26.43 15.87 -21.05
CA TYR A 514 -26.32 17.03 -20.17
C TYR A 514 -27.72 17.55 -19.93
N TYR A 515 -28.15 17.53 -18.67
CA TYR A 515 -29.51 17.90 -18.29
C TYR A 515 -29.47 19.15 -17.43
N LEU A 516 -30.38 20.07 -17.72
CA LEU A 516 -30.77 21.14 -16.82
C LEU A 516 -32.28 21.04 -16.57
N MET A 517 -32.65 20.91 -15.31
CA MET A 517 -34.03 20.73 -14.88
C MET A 517 -34.41 21.75 -13.81
N VAL A 518 -35.71 21.99 -13.65
CA VAL A 518 -36.28 22.86 -12.63
C VAL A 518 -37.31 22.11 -11.79
N PHE A 519 -37.27 22.30 -10.48
CA PHE A 519 -38.25 21.73 -9.56
C PHE A 519 -39.56 22.53 -9.58
N ARG A 520 -40.68 21.84 -9.82
CA ARG A 520 -42.04 22.43 -9.91
C ARG A 520 -42.94 22.06 -8.73
N GLY A 521 -42.63 20.99 -8.01
CA GLY A 521 -43.42 20.48 -6.88
C GLY A 521 -44.17 19.21 -7.20
#